data_AF-A0A8H6FFN4-F1
#
_entry.id   AF-A0A8H6FFN4-F1
#
_cell.length_a   1.000
_cell.length_b   1.000
_cell.length_c   1.000
_cell.angle_alpha   90.00
_cell.angle_beta   90.00
_cell.angle_gamma   90.00
#
_symmetry.space_group_name_H-M   'P 1'
#
loop_
_entity.id
_entity.type
_entity.pdbx_description
1 polymer ?
#
loop_
_entity_poly.entity_id
_entity_poly.type
_entity_poly.pdbx_seq_one_letter_code
_entity_poly.pdbx_strand_id
1 'polypeptide(L)'
;MEMKQLKLIYSRIGTLLDTPHLGSFDHWTHIPEATLAWPQPVIATRSGAGKAGSNRKEMLTEIRTKLAGYDDLVFRLRKKNAMKRPTRANEDKVFTRACKSVTFTEAQWTFRRDDLVALADDAAEQSWFNFMMAYPKDFAPRLFNGIFQSRERRIKTGPNPDIFIYSPVRMDAFYRATLTVIGTGIVLGPISVPKLLSRNPMLTIYASTQGFSMFCAVFTKTKRDQVFAATGGYCALQVMAMLLGPLMKWI
;
A
#
# COMPACT_ATOMS: atom_id res chain seq x y z
N MET A 1 -20.98 17.39 -34.28
CA MET A 1 -19.69 17.89 -34.81
C MET A 1 -18.51 17.72 -33.81
N GLU A 2 -18.68 17.04 -32.66
CA GLU A 2 -17.70 17.08 -31.58
C GLU A 2 -16.78 15.84 -31.41
N MET A 3 -17.11 14.67 -31.97
CA MET A 3 -16.24 13.49 -31.82
C MET A 3 -14.94 13.55 -32.65
N LYS A 4 -14.92 14.29 -33.77
CA LYS A 4 -13.72 14.40 -34.61
C LYS A 4 -12.64 15.29 -33.97
N GLN A 5 -13.03 16.31 -33.20
CA GLN A 5 -12.10 17.19 -32.50
C GLN A 5 -11.44 16.49 -31.30
N LEU A 6 -12.20 15.67 -30.56
CA LEU A 6 -11.67 14.87 -29.45
C LEU A 6 -10.65 13.81 -29.90
N LYS A 7 -10.86 13.17 -31.07
CA LYS A 7 -9.86 12.25 -31.64
C LYS A 7 -8.59 12.95 -32.09
N LEU A 8 -8.67 14.19 -32.59
CA LEU A 8 -7.50 14.96 -33.00
C LEU A 8 -6.65 15.39 -31.81
N ILE A 9 -7.28 15.73 -30.67
CA ILE A 9 -6.58 16.11 -29.44
C ILE A 9 -5.92 14.88 -28.80
N TYR A 10 -6.59 13.72 -28.74
CA TYR A 10 -5.99 12.49 -28.22
C TYR A 10 -4.83 11.97 -29.07
N SER A 11 -4.93 12.08 -30.41
CA SER A 11 -3.84 11.70 -31.32
C SER A 11 -2.59 12.58 -31.15
N ARG A 12 -2.76 13.85 -30.76
CA ARG A 12 -1.65 14.81 -30.63
C ARG A 12 -0.97 14.75 -29.26
N ILE A 13 -1.68 14.27 -28.24
CA ILE A 13 -1.13 14.02 -26.90
C ILE A 13 -0.37 12.68 -26.86
N GLY A 14 -0.81 11.66 -27.61
CA GLY A 14 -0.09 10.39 -27.72
C GLY A 14 1.31 10.53 -28.32
N THR A 15 1.50 11.44 -29.29
CA THR A 15 2.80 11.67 -29.93
C THR A 15 3.78 12.53 -29.11
N LEU A 16 3.33 13.15 -28.02
CA LEU A 16 4.19 13.93 -27.11
C LEU A 16 4.65 13.14 -25.88
N LEU A 17 4.11 11.93 -25.66
CA LEU A 17 4.49 11.03 -24.57
C LEU A 17 5.40 9.88 -25.00
N ASP A 18 5.67 9.72 -26.29
CA ASP A 18 6.72 8.84 -26.82
C ASP A 18 8.05 9.59 -26.87
N THR A 19 8.63 9.91 -25.70
CA THR A 19 10.07 10.13 -25.58
C THR A 19 10.71 8.84 -25.06
N PRO A 20 11.31 8.00 -25.92
CA PRO A 20 11.89 6.74 -25.50
C PRO A 20 13.33 6.93 -25.02
N HIS A 21 13.61 7.75 -23.99
CA HIS A 21 14.97 7.87 -23.43
C HIS A 21 15.02 8.22 -21.93
N LEU A 22 14.05 7.79 -21.12
CA LEU A 22 14.27 7.68 -19.68
C LEU A 22 14.82 6.28 -19.39
N GLY A 23 16.14 6.17 -19.53
CA GLY A 23 16.90 5.00 -19.11
C GLY A 23 16.52 4.62 -17.68
N SER A 24 16.44 3.30 -17.47
CA SER A 24 16.24 2.68 -16.16
C SER A 24 17.06 3.41 -15.09
N PHE A 25 16.35 3.88 -14.06
CA PHE A 25 16.91 4.58 -12.90
C PHE A 25 17.68 3.63 -11.96
N ASP A 26 17.82 2.35 -12.32
CA ASP A 26 18.53 1.34 -11.53
C ASP A 26 20.06 1.44 -11.66
N HIS A 27 20.59 2.31 -12.54
CA HIS A 27 22.04 2.39 -12.78
C HIS A 27 22.78 3.44 -11.92
N TRP A 28 22.09 4.17 -11.04
CA TRP A 28 22.71 5.20 -10.18
C TRP A 28 23.21 4.70 -8.81
N THR A 29 23.13 3.39 -8.53
CA THR A 29 23.58 2.82 -7.23
C THR A 29 25.06 2.45 -7.19
N HIS A 30 25.78 2.58 -8.30
CA HIS A 30 27.23 2.37 -8.36
C HIS A 30 27.96 3.67 -8.71
N ILE A 31 27.90 4.66 -7.82
CA ILE A 31 28.90 5.72 -7.79
C ILE A 31 30.08 5.16 -6.99
N PRO A 32 31.25 4.89 -7.61
CA PRO A 32 32.41 4.43 -6.88
C PRO A 32 32.80 5.49 -5.82
N GLU A 33 32.81 5.06 -4.57
CA GLU A 33 33.07 5.86 -3.35
C GLU A 33 34.43 6.58 -3.37
N ALA A 34 35.29 6.27 -4.34
CA ALA A 34 36.65 6.79 -4.48
C ALA A 34 36.78 8.22 -5.05
N THR A 35 35.68 8.90 -5.44
CA THR A 35 35.74 10.28 -5.98
C THR A 35 35.03 11.34 -5.13
N LEU A 36 34.54 10.98 -3.94
CA LEU A 36 33.92 11.91 -2.98
C LEU A 36 34.93 12.57 -2.02
N ALA A 37 36.20 12.66 -2.42
CA ALA A 37 37.15 13.55 -1.79
C ALA A 37 36.79 14.99 -2.17
N TRP A 38 36.01 15.66 -1.32
CA TRP A 38 35.75 17.09 -1.47
C TRP A 38 37.09 17.81 -1.62
N PRO A 39 37.28 18.65 -2.66
CA PRO A 39 38.49 19.43 -2.81
C PRO A 39 38.66 20.26 -1.53
N GLN A 40 39.75 20.00 -0.81
CA GLN A 40 40.09 20.71 0.41
C GLN A 40 40.12 22.20 0.08
N PRO A 41 39.46 23.06 0.87
CA PRO A 41 39.50 24.49 0.63
C PRO A 41 40.94 24.95 0.82
N VAL A 42 41.64 25.21 -0.29
CA VAL A 42 42.95 25.87 -0.27
C VAL A 42 42.71 27.30 0.22
N ILE A 43 42.95 27.52 1.51
CA ILE A 43 42.86 28.84 2.13
C ILE A 43 44.06 29.66 1.63
N ALA A 44 43.91 30.28 0.46
CA ALA A 44 44.84 31.29 -0.01
C ALA A 44 44.68 32.55 0.86
N THR A 45 45.56 32.72 1.83
CA THR A 45 45.74 33.91 2.65
C THR A 45 46.33 35.04 1.81
N ARG A 46 45.49 35.80 1.09
CA ARG A 46 45.91 37.04 0.41
C ARG A 46 45.46 38.26 1.21
N SER A 47 46.42 38.94 1.82
CA SER A 47 46.28 40.15 2.66
C SER A 47 45.93 41.40 1.85
N GLY A 48 44.76 41.42 1.21
CA GLY A 48 44.16 42.57 0.52
C GLY A 48 42.72 42.80 0.98
N ALA A 49 42.53 43.15 2.26
CA ALA A 49 41.42 42.65 3.07
C ALA A 49 40.16 43.56 3.22
N GLY A 50 40.09 44.74 2.60
CA GLY A 50 38.97 45.66 2.83
C GLY A 50 37.70 45.36 2.00
N LYS A 51 37.79 45.48 0.67
CA LYS A 51 36.64 45.35 -0.24
C LYS A 51 36.40 43.92 -0.74
N ALA A 52 37.46 43.15 -0.98
CA ALA A 52 37.36 41.74 -1.38
C ALA A 52 36.78 40.85 -0.26
N GLY A 53 37.02 41.23 1.01
CA GLY A 53 36.47 40.54 2.17
C GLY A 53 34.94 40.67 2.29
N SER A 54 34.37 41.81 1.88
CA SER A 54 32.92 42.03 1.90
C SER A 54 32.20 41.14 0.88
N ASN A 55 32.68 41.12 -0.37
CA ASN A 55 32.10 40.32 -1.44
C ASN A 55 32.21 38.80 -1.15
N ARG A 56 33.33 38.37 -0.56
CA ARG A 56 33.49 36.98 -0.10
C ARG A 56 32.49 36.61 1.00
N LYS A 57 32.25 37.50 1.97
CA LYS A 57 31.27 37.26 3.05
C LYS A 57 29.85 37.16 2.49
N GLU A 58 29.48 38.05 1.58
CA GLU A 58 28.19 38.05 0.90
C GLU A 58 27.96 36.75 0.11
N MET A 59 28.94 36.35 -0.71
CA MET A 59 28.90 35.08 -1.44
C MET A 59 28.81 33.87 -0.50
N LEU A 60 29.55 33.86 0.62
CA LEU A 60 29.45 32.78 1.61
C LEU A 60 28.07 32.74 2.30
N THR A 61 27.45 33.90 2.56
CA THR A 61 26.09 33.95 3.10
C THR A 61 25.05 33.47 2.08
N GLU A 62 25.22 33.81 0.81
CA GLU A 62 24.36 33.32 -0.28
C GLU A 62 24.47 31.79 -0.44
N ILE A 63 25.69 31.25 -0.41
CA ILE A 63 25.90 29.79 -0.46
C ILE A 63 25.22 29.10 0.72
N ARG A 64 25.37 29.64 1.94
CA ARG A 64 24.74 29.07 3.14
C ARG A 64 23.22 29.10 3.08
N THR A 65 22.64 30.21 2.61
CA THR A 65 21.18 30.34 2.47
C THR A 65 20.62 29.40 1.41
N LYS A 66 21.31 29.27 0.26
CA LYS A 66 20.94 28.28 -0.78
C LYS A 66 21.08 26.84 -0.31
N LEU A 67 22.13 26.51 0.43
CA LEU A 67 22.35 25.17 0.97
C LEU A 67 21.25 24.80 1.99
N ALA A 68 20.92 25.71 2.90
CA ALA A 68 19.81 25.49 3.84
C ALA A 68 18.46 25.31 3.12
N GLY A 69 18.21 26.07 2.05
CA GLY A 69 17.02 25.90 1.22
C GLY A 69 16.97 24.55 0.50
N TYR A 70 18.12 24.06 0.02
CA TYR A 70 18.22 22.75 -0.61
C TYR A 70 17.98 21.62 0.39
N ASP A 71 18.55 21.71 1.59
CA ASP A 71 18.34 20.71 2.64
C ASP A 71 16.85 20.59 3.03
N ASP A 72 16.15 21.71 3.17
CA ASP A 72 14.70 21.72 3.42
C ASP A 72 13.91 21.10 2.26
N LEU A 73 14.27 21.41 1.01
CA LEU A 73 13.64 20.80 -0.17
C LEU A 73 13.84 19.28 -0.21
N VAL A 74 15.05 18.80 0.05
CA VAL A 74 15.37 17.37 0.12
C VAL A 74 14.60 16.69 1.25
N PHE A 75 14.50 17.34 2.42
CA PHE A 75 13.72 16.82 3.53
C PHE A 75 12.23 16.72 3.20
N ARG A 76 11.65 17.75 2.58
CA ARG A 76 10.25 17.75 2.12
C ARG A 76 10.00 16.70 1.05
N LEU A 77 10.92 16.51 0.11
CA LEU A 77 10.84 15.46 -0.91
C LEU A 77 10.93 14.07 -0.29
N ARG A 78 11.85 13.84 0.66
CA ARG A 78 11.92 12.58 1.41
C ARG A 78 10.63 12.32 2.18
N LYS A 79 10.09 13.34 2.86
CA LYS A 79 8.80 13.25 3.55
C LYS A 79 7.68 12.94 2.56
N LYS A 80 7.64 13.58 1.39
CA LYS A 80 6.67 13.30 0.32
C LYS A 80 6.78 11.86 -0.19
N ASN A 81 7.99 11.41 -0.47
CA ASN A 81 8.24 10.05 -0.96
C ASN A 81 8.01 8.97 0.11
N ALA A 82 8.13 9.34 1.40
CA ALA A 82 7.78 8.45 2.50
C ALA A 82 6.26 8.29 2.68
N MET A 83 5.46 9.24 2.18
CA MET A 83 4.00 9.08 2.20
C MET A 83 3.58 8.03 1.17
N LYS A 84 2.65 7.16 1.56
CA LYS A 84 2.21 6.06 0.70
C LYS A 84 1.39 6.59 -0.48
N ARG A 85 1.68 6.06 -1.67
CA ARG A 85 0.88 6.30 -2.86
C ARG A 85 -0.50 5.63 -2.70
N PRO A 86 -1.61 6.30 -3.04
CA PRO A 86 -2.92 5.70 -3.03
C PRO A 86 -3.04 4.57 -4.06
N THR A 87 -3.91 3.60 -3.77
CA THR A 87 -4.28 2.54 -4.72
C THR A 87 -5.06 3.12 -5.89
N ARG A 88 -4.89 2.59 -7.11
CA ARG A 88 -5.64 3.01 -8.32
C ARG A 88 -7.15 3.11 -8.08
N ALA A 89 -7.74 2.14 -7.37
CA ALA A 89 -9.17 2.16 -7.05
C ALA A 89 -9.59 3.35 -6.17
N ASN A 90 -8.70 3.83 -5.29
CA ASN A 90 -8.94 5.02 -4.48
C ASN A 90 -8.71 6.30 -5.29
N GLU A 91 -7.72 6.31 -6.18
CA GLU A 91 -7.53 7.41 -7.16
C GLU A 91 -8.82 7.59 -7.98
N ASP A 92 -9.36 6.53 -8.59
CA ASP A 92 -10.57 6.58 -9.41
C ASP A 92 -11.80 7.07 -8.65
N LYS A 93 -11.95 6.68 -7.37
CA LYS A 93 -13.03 7.18 -6.50
C LYS A 93 -12.90 8.67 -6.22
N VAL A 94 -11.67 9.14 -5.96
CA VAL A 94 -11.39 10.57 -5.76
C VAL A 94 -11.67 11.33 -7.04
N PHE A 95 -11.24 10.84 -8.20
CA PHE A 95 -11.51 11.45 -9.50
C PHE A 95 -13.00 11.54 -9.80
N THR A 96 -13.72 10.42 -9.68
CA THR A 96 -15.17 10.37 -9.91
C THR A 96 -15.91 11.35 -9.01
N ARG A 97 -15.43 11.52 -7.77
CA ARG A 97 -16.04 12.40 -6.78
C ARG A 97 -15.66 13.87 -6.96
N ALA A 98 -14.40 14.14 -7.31
CA ALA A 98 -13.91 15.47 -7.65
C ALA A 98 -14.67 16.00 -8.88
N CYS A 99 -14.80 15.19 -9.93
CA CYS A 99 -15.55 15.56 -11.14
C CYS A 99 -17.04 15.87 -10.86
N LYS A 100 -17.64 15.37 -9.77
CA LYS A 100 -19.01 15.72 -9.36
C LYS A 100 -19.13 17.06 -8.63
N SER A 101 -18.08 17.51 -7.95
CA SER A 101 -18.15 18.63 -6.99
C SER A 101 -17.29 19.83 -7.40
N VAL A 102 -16.39 19.67 -8.35
CA VAL A 102 -15.33 20.62 -8.66
C VAL A 102 -15.62 21.26 -10.02
N THR A 103 -15.49 22.58 -10.10
CA THR A 103 -15.64 23.31 -11.36
C THR A 103 -14.56 22.89 -12.35
N PHE A 104 -14.83 22.95 -13.67
CA PHE A 104 -13.88 22.50 -14.70
C PHE A 104 -12.48 23.14 -14.57
N THR A 105 -12.43 24.40 -14.11
CA THR A 105 -11.21 25.16 -13.82
C THR A 105 -10.40 24.60 -12.66
N GLU A 106 -11.06 24.12 -11.59
CA GLU A 106 -10.39 23.53 -10.44
C GLU A 106 -10.02 22.05 -10.70
N ALA A 107 -10.76 21.36 -11.58
CA ALA A 107 -10.51 19.97 -11.93
C ALA A 107 -9.12 19.78 -12.56
N GLN A 108 -8.58 20.78 -13.28
CA GLN A 108 -7.24 20.75 -13.87
C GLN A 108 -6.13 20.46 -12.86
N TRP A 109 -6.29 20.88 -11.60
CA TRP A 109 -5.32 20.62 -10.53
C TRP A 109 -5.39 19.19 -10.02
N THR A 110 -6.54 18.52 -10.14
CA THR A 110 -6.74 17.16 -9.65
C THR A 110 -6.19 16.10 -10.60
N PHE A 111 -5.92 16.41 -11.88
CA PHE A 111 -5.55 15.41 -12.90
C PHE A 111 -4.13 14.83 -12.78
N ARG A 112 -3.26 15.36 -11.91
CA ARG A 112 -1.95 14.73 -11.66
C ARG A 112 -2.09 13.63 -10.62
N ARG A 113 -2.19 12.38 -11.11
CA ARG A 113 -2.24 11.17 -10.27
C ARG A 113 -1.08 11.09 -9.26
N ASP A 114 0.07 11.65 -9.61
CA ASP A 114 1.28 11.62 -8.77
C ASP A 114 1.26 12.60 -7.60
N ASP A 115 0.24 13.47 -7.50
CA ASP A 115 0.09 14.41 -6.38
C ASP A 115 -0.90 13.93 -5.32
N LEU A 116 -1.61 12.82 -5.59
CA LEU A 116 -2.49 12.22 -4.61
C LEU A 116 -1.66 11.46 -3.57
N VAL A 117 -1.89 11.79 -2.30
CA VAL A 117 -1.23 11.14 -1.17
C VAL A 117 -2.26 10.45 -0.30
N ALA A 118 -2.03 9.18 0.02
CA ALA A 118 -2.87 8.47 0.98
C ALA A 118 -2.48 8.89 2.40
N LEU A 119 -3.42 9.50 3.12
CA LEU A 119 -3.26 9.83 4.55
C LEU A 119 -3.33 8.59 5.45
N ALA A 120 -3.80 7.46 4.93
CA ALA A 120 -3.96 6.23 5.68
C ALA A 120 -2.79 5.26 5.40
N ASP A 121 -2.20 4.71 6.45
CA ASP A 121 -1.11 3.74 6.38
C ASP A 121 -1.54 2.37 5.80
N ASP A 122 -2.84 2.16 5.58
CA ASP A 122 -3.45 0.84 5.38
C ASP A 122 -3.62 0.45 3.91
N ALA A 123 -3.05 1.20 2.96
CA ALA A 123 -3.32 1.05 1.52
C ALA A 123 -3.12 -0.38 0.97
N ALA A 124 -2.17 -1.15 1.55
CA ALA A 124 -1.93 -2.53 1.14
C ALA A 124 -2.95 -3.53 1.75
N GLU A 125 -3.32 -3.35 3.03
CA GLU A 125 -4.29 -4.21 3.71
C GLU A 125 -5.71 -3.99 3.18
N GLN A 126 -6.00 -2.78 2.69
CA GLN A 126 -7.28 -2.46 2.10
C GLN A 126 -7.52 -3.14 0.74
N SER A 127 -6.50 -3.58 -0.01
CA SER A 127 -6.71 -4.08 -1.38
C SER A 127 -7.54 -5.37 -1.43
N TRP A 128 -7.10 -6.41 -0.73
CA TRP A 128 -7.83 -7.69 -0.67
C TRP A 128 -9.10 -7.56 0.16
N PHE A 129 -9.07 -6.74 1.21
CA PHE A 129 -10.23 -6.48 2.05
C PHE A 129 -11.33 -5.76 1.26
N ASN A 130 -10.99 -4.81 0.38
CA ASN A 130 -11.94 -4.17 -0.52
C ASN A 130 -12.60 -5.19 -1.45
N PHE A 131 -11.85 -6.19 -1.93
CA PHE A 131 -12.40 -7.30 -2.71
C PHE A 131 -13.34 -8.17 -1.86
N MET A 132 -12.91 -8.56 -0.65
CA MET A 132 -13.73 -9.36 0.26
C MET A 132 -14.99 -8.60 0.72
N MET A 133 -14.93 -7.29 0.85
CA MET A 133 -16.07 -6.44 1.24
C MET A 133 -17.00 -6.14 0.06
N ALA A 134 -16.54 -6.24 -1.19
CA ALA A 134 -17.40 -6.04 -2.36
C ALA A 134 -18.50 -7.11 -2.43
N TYR A 135 -18.13 -8.38 -2.26
CA TYR A 135 -19.06 -9.51 -2.33
C TYR A 135 -20.26 -9.43 -1.35
N PRO A 136 -20.05 -9.29 -0.02
CA PRO A 136 -21.15 -9.21 0.94
C PRO A 136 -21.94 -7.91 0.81
N LYS A 137 -21.32 -6.83 0.34
CA LYS A 137 -22.02 -5.57 0.10
C LYS A 137 -23.05 -5.72 -1.03
N ASP A 138 -22.71 -6.45 -2.08
CA ASP A 138 -23.62 -6.72 -3.20
C ASP A 138 -24.67 -7.77 -2.82
N PHE A 139 -24.31 -8.76 -2.01
CA PHE A 139 -25.22 -9.83 -1.59
C PHE A 139 -26.24 -9.38 -0.52
N ALA A 140 -25.83 -8.57 0.45
CA ALA A 140 -26.68 -8.19 1.58
C ALA A 140 -26.39 -6.77 2.11
N PRO A 141 -26.74 -5.72 1.34
CA PRO A 141 -26.42 -4.34 1.70
C PRO A 141 -27.06 -3.89 3.02
N ARG A 142 -28.24 -4.42 3.37
CA ARG A 142 -28.95 -4.07 4.62
C ARG A 142 -28.26 -4.62 5.87
N LEU A 143 -27.80 -5.87 5.83
CA LEU A 143 -27.10 -6.51 6.95
C LEU A 143 -25.72 -5.86 7.15
N PHE A 144 -25.01 -5.67 6.05
CA PHE A 144 -23.69 -5.05 6.06
C PHE A 144 -23.74 -3.64 6.66
N ASN A 145 -24.66 -2.80 6.18
CA ASN A 145 -24.82 -1.45 6.72
C ASN A 145 -25.26 -1.45 8.20
N GLY A 146 -26.01 -2.47 8.65
CA GLY A 146 -26.43 -2.61 10.05
C GLY A 146 -25.26 -2.92 10.99
N ILE A 147 -24.36 -3.79 10.58
CA ILE A 147 -23.22 -4.24 11.39
C ILE A 147 -22.12 -3.16 11.42
N PHE A 148 -21.77 -2.61 10.26
CA PHE A 148 -20.58 -1.76 10.12
C PHE A 148 -20.81 -0.27 10.41
N GLN A 149 -22.05 0.21 10.35
CA GLN A 149 -22.36 1.62 10.56
C GLN A 149 -22.89 1.86 11.98
N SER A 150 -22.19 2.69 12.76
CA SER A 150 -22.69 3.11 14.08
C SER A 150 -23.91 4.03 13.92
N ARG A 151 -24.87 3.93 14.84
CA ARG A 151 -26.10 4.76 14.84
C ARG A 151 -25.78 6.25 14.86
N GLU A 152 -24.74 6.65 15.60
CA GLU A 152 -24.24 8.03 15.65
C GLU A 152 -23.65 8.51 14.32
N ARG A 153 -22.94 7.63 13.59
CA ARG A 153 -22.36 7.98 12.28
C ARG A 153 -23.42 8.03 11.19
N ARG A 154 -24.51 7.26 11.29
CA ARG A 154 -25.67 7.40 10.39
C ARG A 154 -26.28 8.79 10.48
N ILE A 155 -26.40 9.33 11.69
CA ILE A 155 -26.95 10.68 11.91
C ILE A 155 -26.01 11.74 11.31
N LYS A 156 -24.69 11.60 11.51
CA LYS A 156 -23.68 12.53 10.96
C LYS A 156 -23.49 12.45 9.44
N THR A 157 -23.85 11.34 8.82
CA THR A 157 -23.68 11.12 7.36
C THR A 157 -24.72 11.90 6.54
N GLY A 158 -25.83 12.33 7.16
CA GLY A 158 -26.89 13.05 6.48
C GLY A 158 -27.56 12.23 5.36
N PRO A 159 -28.44 12.84 4.55
CA PRO A 159 -29.22 12.16 3.52
C PRO A 159 -28.42 11.73 2.29
N ASN A 160 -27.10 11.96 2.24
CA ASN A 160 -26.28 11.67 1.07
C ASN A 160 -25.95 10.16 0.97
N PRO A 161 -26.46 9.45 -0.05
CA PRO A 161 -26.27 8.01 -0.18
C PRO A 161 -24.83 7.60 -0.56
N ASP A 162 -23.98 8.57 -0.93
CA ASP A 162 -22.65 8.31 -1.52
C ASP A 162 -21.49 8.38 -0.50
N ILE A 163 -21.74 8.55 0.80
CA ILE A 163 -20.68 8.69 1.83
C ILE A 163 -20.86 7.69 2.97
N PHE A 164 -20.32 6.49 2.82
CA PHE A 164 -20.32 5.53 3.92
C PHE A 164 -19.06 5.70 4.77
N ILE A 165 -19.20 6.36 5.92
CA ILE A 165 -18.12 6.45 6.90
C ILE A 165 -18.20 5.24 7.83
N TYR A 166 -17.35 4.25 7.57
CA TYR A 166 -17.23 3.06 8.42
C TYR A 166 -16.51 3.35 9.73
N SER A 167 -16.84 2.61 10.79
CA SER A 167 -16.11 2.68 12.06
C SER A 167 -14.83 1.84 11.97
N PRO A 168 -13.64 2.42 12.17
CA PRO A 168 -12.38 1.67 12.07
C PRO A 168 -12.32 0.53 13.08
N VAL A 169 -12.87 0.73 14.28
CA VAL A 169 -12.88 -0.28 15.36
C VAL A 169 -13.69 -1.53 14.98
N ARG A 170 -14.85 -1.34 14.32
CA ARG A 170 -15.69 -2.47 13.90
C ARG A 170 -15.09 -3.21 12.70
N MET A 171 -14.45 -2.47 11.80
CA MET A 171 -13.75 -3.03 10.65
C MET A 171 -12.56 -3.87 11.09
N ASP A 172 -11.76 -3.39 12.06
CA ASP A 172 -10.66 -4.17 12.64
C ASP A 172 -11.17 -5.43 13.37
N ALA A 173 -12.23 -5.31 14.17
CA ALA A 173 -12.84 -6.48 14.82
C ALA A 173 -13.34 -7.52 13.80
N PHE A 174 -14.00 -7.08 12.72
CA PHE A 174 -14.47 -7.97 11.66
C PHE A 174 -13.33 -8.59 10.86
N TYR A 175 -12.27 -7.82 10.59
CA TYR A 175 -11.06 -8.31 9.96
C TYR A 175 -10.46 -9.46 10.79
N ARG A 176 -10.26 -9.23 12.09
CA ARG A 176 -9.72 -10.24 13.01
C ARG A 176 -10.63 -11.46 13.11
N ALA A 177 -11.94 -11.25 13.16
CA ALA A 177 -12.92 -12.34 13.17
C ALA A 177 -12.88 -13.16 11.87
N THR A 178 -12.82 -12.50 10.71
CA THR A 178 -12.78 -13.19 9.41
C THR A 178 -11.47 -13.96 9.24
N LEU A 179 -10.35 -13.34 9.65
CA LEU A 179 -9.04 -13.98 9.62
C LEU A 179 -8.99 -15.21 10.53
N THR A 180 -9.56 -15.13 11.73
CA THR A 180 -9.66 -16.28 12.63
C THR A 180 -10.56 -17.36 12.09
N VAL A 181 -11.74 -17.04 11.54
CA VAL A 181 -12.63 -18.04 10.92
C VAL A 181 -11.95 -18.76 9.75
N ILE A 182 -11.29 -18.03 8.85
CA ILE A 182 -10.60 -18.64 7.71
C ILE A 182 -9.41 -19.47 8.20
N GLY A 183 -8.58 -18.93 9.09
CA GLY A 183 -7.42 -19.63 9.65
C GLY A 183 -7.84 -20.92 10.37
N THR A 184 -8.85 -20.84 11.24
CA THR A 184 -9.43 -21.99 11.94
C THR A 184 -10.04 -23.00 10.96
N GLY A 185 -10.74 -22.55 9.92
CA GLY A 185 -11.29 -23.42 8.88
C GLY A 185 -10.22 -24.18 8.10
N ILE A 186 -9.12 -23.52 7.73
CA ILE A 186 -7.97 -24.16 7.09
C ILE A 186 -7.35 -25.21 8.01
N VAL A 187 -7.20 -24.91 9.29
CA VAL A 187 -6.61 -25.82 10.28
C VAL A 187 -7.50 -27.03 10.59
N LEU A 188 -8.82 -26.82 10.66
CA LEU A 188 -9.81 -27.89 10.88
C LEU A 188 -10.10 -28.73 9.63
N GLY A 189 -9.82 -28.20 8.44
CA GLY A 189 -9.99 -28.87 7.15
C GLY A 189 -9.40 -30.28 7.14
N PRO A 190 -8.09 -30.48 7.38
CA PRO A 190 -7.50 -31.81 7.34
C PRO A 190 -7.99 -32.76 8.44
N ILE A 191 -8.58 -32.26 9.52
CA ILE A 191 -9.15 -33.10 10.61
C ILE A 191 -10.55 -33.62 10.21
N SER A 192 -11.31 -32.80 9.48
CA SER A 192 -12.71 -33.07 9.12
C SER A 192 -12.86 -33.84 7.80
N VAL A 193 -11.99 -33.59 6.82
CA VAL A 193 -12.05 -34.17 5.47
C VAL A 193 -11.80 -35.69 5.38
N PRO A 194 -10.97 -36.34 6.22
CA PRO A 194 -10.73 -37.78 6.15
C PRO A 194 -12.01 -38.62 6.36
N LYS A 195 -13.04 -38.05 7.01
CA LYS A 195 -14.33 -38.72 7.22
C LYS A 195 -15.29 -38.60 6.02
N LEU A 196 -15.11 -37.60 5.16
CA LEU A 196 -16.12 -37.24 4.15
C LEU A 196 -15.69 -37.50 2.70
N LEU A 197 -14.38 -37.51 2.38
CA LEU A 197 -13.97 -37.44 0.97
C LEU A 197 -12.72 -38.24 0.53
N SER A 198 -11.86 -38.77 1.42
CA SER A 198 -10.54 -39.20 0.93
C SER A 198 -10.44 -40.67 0.51
N ARG A 199 -10.31 -40.88 -0.81
CA ARG A 199 -9.65 -42.04 -1.44
C ARG A 199 -8.12 -41.96 -1.34
N ASN A 200 -7.54 -40.76 -1.06
CA ASN A 200 -6.10 -40.51 -0.89
C ASN A 200 -5.80 -39.48 0.23
N PRO A 201 -5.36 -39.91 1.44
CA PRO A 201 -5.13 -39.00 2.57
C PRO A 201 -3.92 -38.06 2.38
N MET A 202 -2.89 -38.50 1.65
CA MET A 202 -1.67 -37.72 1.39
C MET A 202 -1.96 -36.41 0.63
N LEU A 203 -2.84 -36.44 -0.36
CA LEU A 203 -3.19 -35.26 -1.16
C LEU A 203 -3.92 -34.20 -0.32
N THR A 204 -4.79 -34.64 0.59
CA THR A 204 -5.55 -33.74 1.47
C THR A 204 -4.60 -32.99 2.41
N ILE A 205 -3.61 -33.71 2.96
CA ILE A 205 -2.58 -33.12 3.81
C ILE A 205 -1.81 -32.06 3.04
N TYR A 206 -1.25 -32.44 1.89
CA TYR A 206 -0.47 -31.54 1.04
C TYR A 206 -1.25 -30.28 0.65
N ALA A 207 -2.51 -30.44 0.20
CA ALA A 207 -3.36 -29.32 -0.18
C ALA A 207 -3.66 -28.38 1.01
N SER A 208 -3.94 -28.92 2.19
CA SER A 208 -4.19 -28.12 3.39
C SER A 208 -2.94 -27.38 3.88
N THR A 209 -1.75 -27.98 3.79
CA THR A 209 -0.48 -27.35 4.16
C THR A 209 -0.11 -26.22 3.20
N GLN A 210 -0.30 -26.43 1.89
CA GLN A 210 -0.12 -25.38 0.89
C GLN A 210 -1.11 -24.22 1.08
N GLY A 211 -2.39 -24.53 1.34
CA GLY A 211 -3.40 -23.53 1.65
C GLY A 211 -3.07 -22.70 2.88
N PHE A 212 -2.60 -23.34 3.96
CA PHE A 212 -2.16 -22.66 5.18
C PHE A 212 -0.95 -21.75 4.93
N SER A 213 0.07 -22.24 4.21
CA SER A 213 1.26 -21.45 3.86
C SER A 213 0.90 -20.22 3.03
N MET A 214 0.04 -20.39 2.01
CA MET A 214 -0.44 -19.29 1.18
C MET A 214 -1.26 -18.29 1.99
N PHE A 215 -2.10 -18.76 2.90
CA PHE A 215 -2.86 -17.91 3.82
C PHE A 215 -1.91 -17.06 4.69
N CYS A 216 -0.96 -17.68 5.39
CA CYS A 216 0.01 -16.94 6.19
C CYS A 216 0.84 -15.96 5.35
N ALA A 217 1.22 -16.32 4.13
CA ALA A 217 1.97 -15.41 3.26
C ALA A 217 1.17 -14.15 2.87
N VAL A 218 -0.15 -14.29 2.66
CA VAL A 218 -1.01 -13.16 2.25
C VAL A 218 -1.43 -12.29 3.43
N PHE A 219 -1.73 -12.90 4.58
CA PHE A 219 -2.39 -12.19 5.68
C PHE A 219 -1.47 -11.70 6.80
N THR A 220 -0.29 -12.29 6.94
CA THR A 220 0.63 -11.90 8.01
C THR A 220 1.78 -11.06 7.47
N LYS A 221 1.71 -9.73 7.69
CA LYS A 221 2.88 -8.82 7.64
C LYS A 221 3.77 -8.96 8.89
N THR A 222 3.82 -10.15 9.47
CA THR A 222 4.66 -10.40 10.62
C THR A 222 6.07 -10.70 10.15
N LYS A 223 7.05 -10.52 11.05
CA LYS A 223 8.43 -10.91 10.75
C LYS A 223 8.45 -12.38 10.29
N ARG A 224 9.30 -12.66 9.30
CA ARG A 224 9.34 -13.96 8.59
C ARG A 224 9.55 -15.14 9.54
N ASP A 225 10.20 -14.91 10.67
CA ASP A 225 10.43 -15.87 11.76
C ASP A 225 9.14 -16.42 12.38
N GLN A 226 8.14 -15.58 12.61
CA GLN A 226 6.89 -16.00 13.25
C GLN A 226 6.04 -16.88 12.33
N VAL A 227 6.05 -16.59 11.02
CA VAL A 227 5.33 -17.38 10.02
C VAL A 227 5.94 -18.78 9.89
N PHE A 228 7.27 -18.89 9.92
CA PHE A 228 7.95 -20.19 9.90
C PHE A 228 7.63 -21.02 11.15
N ALA A 229 7.66 -20.41 12.33
CA ALA A 229 7.32 -21.10 13.58
C ALA A 229 5.87 -21.61 13.57
N ALA A 230 4.91 -20.78 13.13
CA ALA A 230 3.50 -21.17 13.04
C ALA A 230 3.28 -22.32 12.05
N THR A 231 3.94 -22.28 10.89
CA THR A 231 3.83 -23.32 9.85
C THR A 231 4.42 -24.65 10.34
N GLY A 232 5.58 -24.62 11.01
CA GLY A 232 6.16 -25.81 11.62
C GLY A 232 5.25 -26.44 12.69
N GLY A 233 4.66 -25.62 13.56
CA GLY A 233 3.68 -26.07 14.54
C GLY A 233 2.43 -26.71 13.91
N TYR A 234 1.92 -26.11 12.83
CA TYR A 234 0.78 -26.66 12.09
C TYR A 234 1.08 -28.03 11.48
N CYS A 235 2.23 -28.19 10.82
CA CYS A 235 2.67 -29.48 10.28
C CYS A 235 2.78 -30.56 11.39
N ALA A 236 3.33 -30.20 12.55
CA ALA A 236 3.43 -31.12 13.68
C ALA A 236 2.05 -31.56 14.19
N LEU A 237 1.10 -30.62 14.37
CA LEU A 237 -0.27 -30.93 14.76
C LEU A 237 -0.96 -31.85 13.76
N GLN A 238 -0.71 -31.65 12.46
CA GLN A 238 -1.30 -32.46 11.41
C GLN A 238 -0.78 -33.91 11.41
N VAL A 239 0.53 -34.10 11.61
CA VAL A 239 1.14 -35.43 11.77
C VAL A 239 0.62 -36.12 13.04
N MET A 240 0.53 -35.38 14.16
CA MET A 240 -0.01 -35.91 15.42
C MET A 240 -1.47 -36.34 15.30
N ALA A 241 -2.32 -35.52 14.68
CA ALA A 241 -3.72 -35.85 14.46
C ALA A 241 -3.89 -37.11 13.59
N MET A 242 -3.02 -37.29 12.60
CA MET A 242 -2.99 -38.51 11.78
C MET A 242 -2.58 -39.74 12.59
N LEU A 243 -1.57 -39.61 13.45
CA LEU A 243 -1.04 -40.72 14.26
C LEU A 243 -2.01 -41.12 15.38
N LEU A 244 -2.75 -40.17 15.97
CA LEU A 244 -3.78 -40.44 16.97
C LEU A 244 -5.10 -40.99 16.41
N GLY A 245 -5.44 -40.67 15.16
CA GLY A 245 -6.70 -41.07 14.54
C GLY A 245 -7.01 -42.57 14.62
N PRO A 246 -6.04 -43.47 14.34
CA PRO A 246 -6.21 -44.92 14.52
C PRO A 246 -6.37 -45.32 15.98
N LEU A 247 -5.62 -44.70 16.90
CA LEU A 247 -5.64 -44.98 18.34
C LEU A 247 -7.01 -44.67 18.96
N MET A 248 -7.66 -43.62 18.49
CA MET A 248 -8.98 -43.18 18.95
C MET A 248 -10.15 -44.03 18.43
N LYS A 249 -9.92 -44.94 17.47
CA LYS A 249 -10.93 -45.92 17.03
C LYS A 249 -10.98 -47.18 17.91
N TRP A 250 -9.98 -47.38 18.77
CA TRP A 250 -9.84 -48.54 19.64
C TRP A 250 -10.28 -48.28 21.09
N ILE A 251 -10.72 -47.06 21.39
CA ILE A 251 -11.35 -46.64 22.64
C ILE A 251 -12.84 -46.42 22.34
#